data_AF-A0A3T0Y8P1-F1
#
_entry.id   AF-A0A3T0Y8P1-F1
#
_cell.length_a   1.000
_cell.length_b   1.000
_cell.length_c   1.000
_cell.angle_alpha   90.00
_cell.angle_beta   90.00
_cell.angle_gamma   90.00
#
_symmetry.space_group_name_H-M   'P 1'
#
loop_
_entity.id
_entity.type
_entity.pdbx_description
1 polymer ?
#
loop_
_entity_poly.entity_id
_entity_poly.type
_entity_poly.pdbx_seq_one_letter_code
_entity_poly.pdbx_strand_id
1 'polypeptide(L)'
;MAPMGKFHRVTAVLTTAVLALALAACTDDRPTAEDAARTLAEGLARLDVGQSAFTAAEASEVTGELATITEGFGPGAPQVTVAGVEETGEDSATATLDYVWDLDDSDSDWTYSTTADLTRVEDVWQAAWEPALFVPDLLPDEKLTLTSVPGDRGDITGAGGEVLVTERPVIRVGIDKTGGPGGAVDRFRPCTRHPARARPGGLRGTGHRRGRGSLRGGGRPARRRDADGHRRADRCHPGRTAAGRHPGTRPNPHLRPRTPGQRGRGDGGTRGAVRRRRPGG
;
A
#
# COMPACT_ATOMS: atom_id res chain seq x y z
N MET A 1 -65.87 56.47 31.49
CA MET A 1 -64.49 57.00 31.36
C MET A 1 -63.62 55.88 30.82
N ALA A 2 -63.52 55.75 29.49
CA ALA A 2 -62.78 54.67 28.85
C ALA A 2 -61.31 55.07 28.65
N PRO A 3 -60.32 54.26 29.06
CA PRO A 3 -58.92 54.60 28.89
C PRO A 3 -58.45 54.32 27.46
N MET A 4 -58.53 55.34 26.60
CA MET A 4 -57.82 55.39 25.31
C MET A 4 -56.36 55.76 25.57
N GLY A 5 -55.43 54.81 25.45
CA GLY A 5 -53.99 55.14 25.61
C GLY A 5 -52.97 54.02 25.47
N LYS A 6 -53.37 52.75 25.31
CA LYS A 6 -52.43 51.63 25.13
C LYS A 6 -52.33 51.11 23.68
N PHE A 7 -53.36 51.27 22.87
CA PHE A 7 -53.42 50.65 21.53
C PHE A 7 -52.50 51.29 20.50
N HIS A 8 -52.23 52.59 20.59
CA HIS A 8 -51.32 53.30 19.66
C HIS A 8 -49.85 52.94 19.85
N ARG A 9 -49.44 52.52 21.06
CA ARG A 9 -48.06 52.08 21.32
C ARG A 9 -47.79 50.66 20.82
N VAL A 10 -48.82 49.81 20.78
CA VAL A 10 -48.70 48.43 20.27
C VAL A 10 -48.66 48.42 18.74
N THR A 11 -49.41 49.30 18.07
CA THR A 11 -49.41 49.39 16.59
C THR A 11 -48.09 49.90 16.03
N ALA A 12 -47.43 50.84 16.70
CA ALA A 12 -46.17 51.41 16.24
C ALA A 12 -44.97 50.44 16.32
N VAL A 13 -44.98 49.53 17.29
CA VAL A 13 -43.92 48.50 17.46
C VAL A 13 -44.09 47.35 16.46
N LEU A 14 -45.34 46.98 16.15
CA LEU A 14 -45.64 45.96 15.15
C LEU A 14 -45.25 46.39 13.72
N THR A 15 -45.47 47.65 13.35
CA THR A 15 -45.09 48.15 12.02
C THR A 15 -43.58 48.29 11.85
N THR A 16 -42.83 48.67 12.88
CA THR A 16 -41.35 48.71 12.80
C THR A 16 -40.74 47.31 12.78
N ALA A 17 -41.31 46.34 13.51
CA ALA A 17 -40.86 44.95 13.46
C ALA A 17 -41.10 44.32 12.08
N VAL A 18 -42.28 44.52 11.48
CA VAL A 18 -42.60 44.03 10.14
C VAL A 18 -41.73 44.69 9.06
N LEU A 19 -41.43 45.99 9.21
CA LEU A 19 -40.55 46.69 8.27
C LEU A 19 -39.08 46.22 8.40
N ALA A 20 -38.59 45.94 9.61
CA ALA A 20 -37.24 45.39 9.81
C ALA A 20 -37.10 43.96 9.26
N LEU A 21 -38.15 43.14 9.33
CA LEU A 21 -38.21 41.82 8.69
C LEU A 21 -38.23 41.90 7.15
N ALA A 22 -38.84 42.95 6.58
CA ALA A 22 -38.83 43.16 5.13
C ALA A 22 -37.46 43.59 4.58
N LEU A 23 -36.64 44.29 5.38
CA LEU A 23 -35.26 44.63 4.97
C LEU A 23 -34.29 43.45 5.05
N ALA A 24 -34.53 42.47 5.94
CA ALA A 24 -33.74 41.24 6.01
C ALA A 24 -34.08 40.22 4.92
N ALA A 25 -35.13 40.44 4.12
CA ALA A 25 -35.51 39.61 2.97
C ALA A 25 -34.94 40.12 1.64
N CYS A 26 -34.12 41.18 1.66
CA CYS A 26 -33.40 41.69 0.49
C CYS A 26 -31.89 41.44 0.57
N THR A 27 -31.45 40.49 1.39
CA THR A 27 -30.18 39.80 1.13
C THR A 27 -30.36 39.07 -0.18
N ASP A 28 -29.51 39.39 -1.16
CA ASP A 28 -29.54 38.81 -2.50
C ASP A 28 -29.46 37.28 -2.38
N ASP A 29 -30.60 36.59 -2.42
CA ASP A 29 -30.75 35.13 -2.23
C ASP A 29 -30.19 34.31 -3.41
N ARG A 30 -29.42 34.97 -4.29
CA ARG A 30 -28.81 34.36 -5.47
C ARG A 30 -27.60 33.53 -5.04
N PRO A 31 -27.46 32.29 -5.54
CA PRO A 31 -26.30 31.46 -5.24
C PRO A 31 -24.99 32.17 -5.63
N THR A 32 -24.06 32.23 -4.69
CA THR A 32 -22.72 32.80 -4.91
C THR A 32 -21.77 31.78 -5.54
N ALA A 33 -20.60 32.24 -6.02
CA ALA A 33 -19.56 31.32 -6.48
C ALA A 33 -19.11 30.38 -5.36
N GLU A 34 -19.04 30.88 -4.12
CA GLU A 34 -18.75 30.10 -2.91
C GLU A 34 -19.80 29.02 -2.64
N ASP A 35 -21.09 29.30 -2.88
CA ASP A 35 -22.14 28.30 -2.71
C ASP A 35 -22.04 27.17 -3.75
N ALA A 36 -21.71 27.52 -4.99
CA ALA A 36 -21.45 26.55 -6.03
C ALA A 36 -20.19 25.71 -5.75
N ALA A 37 -19.10 26.36 -5.32
CA ALA A 37 -17.86 25.68 -4.94
C ALA A 37 -18.09 24.69 -3.78
N ARG A 38 -18.90 25.08 -2.78
CA ARG A 38 -19.26 24.22 -1.65
C ARG A 38 -20.11 23.03 -2.09
N THR A 39 -21.12 23.29 -2.93
CA THR A 39 -21.98 22.23 -3.49
C THR A 39 -21.16 21.22 -4.29
N LEU A 40 -20.20 21.70 -5.08
CA LEU A 40 -19.25 20.87 -5.81
C LEU A 40 -18.37 20.05 -4.87
N ALA A 41 -17.73 20.68 -3.87
CA ALA A 41 -16.89 20.00 -2.89
C ALA A 41 -17.66 18.90 -2.15
N GLU A 42 -18.88 19.18 -1.68
CA GLU A 42 -19.74 18.18 -1.04
C GLU A 42 -20.10 17.03 -1.98
N GLY A 43 -20.35 17.32 -3.26
CA GLY A 43 -20.61 16.30 -4.26
C GLY A 43 -19.40 15.40 -4.49
N LEU A 44 -18.20 15.99 -4.62
CA LEU A 44 -16.95 15.27 -4.80
C LEU A 44 -16.58 14.43 -3.57
N ALA A 45 -16.85 14.92 -2.36
CA ALA A 45 -16.68 14.17 -1.12
C ALA A 45 -17.62 12.95 -1.00
N ARG A 46 -18.75 12.97 -1.71
CA ARG A 46 -19.68 11.83 -1.80
C ARG A 46 -19.50 10.98 -3.05
N LEU A 47 -18.59 11.37 -3.95
CA LEU A 47 -18.49 10.84 -5.32
C LEU A 47 -19.81 10.92 -6.09
N ASP A 48 -20.64 11.92 -5.79
CA ASP A 48 -21.91 12.19 -6.46
C ASP A 48 -22.15 13.70 -6.53
N VAL A 49 -21.98 14.24 -7.74
CA VAL A 49 -22.10 15.67 -8.04
C VAL A 49 -23.48 16.04 -8.57
N GLY A 50 -24.52 15.22 -8.35
CA GLY A 50 -25.86 15.44 -8.88
C GLY A 50 -26.55 16.76 -8.50
N GLN A 51 -25.99 17.54 -7.57
CA GLN A 51 -26.47 18.88 -7.20
C GLN A 51 -25.64 20.02 -7.80
N SER A 52 -24.53 19.71 -8.47
CA SER A 52 -23.65 20.68 -9.12
C SER A 52 -24.09 20.91 -10.56
N ALA A 53 -23.87 22.12 -11.06
CA ALA A 53 -24.04 22.45 -12.47
C ALA A 53 -22.67 22.49 -13.16
N PHE A 54 -22.63 22.09 -14.44
CA PHE A 54 -21.39 22.01 -15.22
C PHE A 54 -21.56 22.68 -16.59
N THR A 55 -20.48 23.23 -17.12
CA THR A 55 -20.50 24.02 -18.37
C THR A 55 -20.67 23.18 -19.64
N ALA A 56 -20.14 21.95 -19.63
CA ALA A 56 -20.06 21.10 -20.83
C ALA A 56 -20.47 19.64 -20.60
N ALA A 57 -21.00 19.31 -19.42
CA ALA A 57 -21.37 17.94 -19.05
C ALA A 57 -22.65 17.93 -18.21
N GLU A 58 -23.37 16.83 -18.23
CA GLU A 58 -24.46 16.60 -17.29
C GLU A 58 -23.90 16.07 -15.96
N ALA A 59 -24.50 16.45 -14.83
CA ALA A 59 -24.02 16.00 -13.52
C ALA A 59 -24.00 14.46 -13.38
N SER A 60 -24.92 13.76 -14.05
CA SER A 60 -24.97 12.29 -14.07
C SER A 60 -23.82 11.66 -14.85
N GLU A 61 -23.33 12.31 -15.91
CA GLU A 61 -22.16 11.87 -16.67
C GLU A 61 -20.90 12.04 -15.83
N VAL A 62 -20.75 13.18 -15.15
CA VAL A 62 -19.63 13.44 -14.23
C VAL A 62 -19.61 12.44 -13.07
N THR A 63 -20.77 12.15 -12.46
CA THR A 63 -20.87 11.10 -11.42
C THR A 63 -20.47 9.72 -11.96
N GLY A 64 -20.83 9.39 -13.22
CA GLY A 64 -20.41 8.15 -13.88
C GLY A 64 -18.89 8.07 -14.12
N GLU A 65 -18.28 9.19 -14.48
CA GLU A 65 -16.82 9.29 -14.65
C GLU A 65 -16.08 9.17 -13.31
N LEU A 66 -16.57 9.84 -12.25
CA LEU A 66 -16.04 9.69 -10.89
C LEU A 66 -16.09 8.24 -10.42
N ALA A 67 -17.19 7.53 -10.69
CA ALA A 67 -17.32 6.10 -10.38
C ALA A 67 -16.30 5.25 -11.16
N THR A 68 -15.99 5.61 -12.40
CA THR A 68 -14.98 4.93 -13.23
C THR A 68 -13.56 5.20 -12.71
N ILE A 69 -13.25 6.46 -12.35
CA ILE A 69 -11.96 6.86 -11.81
C ILE A 69 -11.67 6.15 -10.48
N THR A 70 -12.69 5.98 -9.64
CA THR A 70 -12.56 5.37 -8.31
C THR A 70 -12.80 3.86 -8.29
N GLU A 71 -13.08 3.25 -9.46
CA GLU A 71 -13.39 1.84 -9.59
C GLU A 71 -12.26 0.94 -9.07
N GLY A 72 -12.51 0.26 -7.95
CA GLY A 72 -11.56 -0.65 -7.30
C GLY A 72 -10.47 0.05 -6.51
N PHE A 73 -10.59 1.37 -6.26
CA PHE A 73 -9.57 2.13 -5.54
C PHE A 73 -9.43 1.65 -4.08
N GLY A 74 -10.52 1.36 -3.38
CA GLY A 74 -10.54 0.66 -2.08
C GLY A 74 -10.78 1.55 -0.83
N PRO A 75 -10.07 2.68 -0.64
CA PRO A 75 -10.21 3.59 0.50
C PRO A 75 -11.58 4.21 0.74
N GLY A 76 -12.47 4.22 -0.25
CA GLY A 76 -13.76 4.92 -0.17
C GLY A 76 -13.71 6.28 -0.86
N ALA A 77 -14.39 7.28 -0.29
CA ALA A 77 -14.47 8.64 -0.84
C ALA A 77 -13.54 9.60 -0.07
N PRO A 78 -13.03 10.66 -0.71
CA PRO A 78 -12.19 11.65 -0.05
C PRO A 78 -13.03 12.57 0.85
N GLN A 79 -12.35 13.23 1.79
CA GLN A 79 -12.85 14.50 2.30
C GLN A 79 -12.44 15.61 1.33
N VAL A 80 -13.37 16.51 1.04
CA VAL A 80 -13.13 17.65 0.14
C VAL A 80 -13.62 18.92 0.81
N THR A 81 -12.75 19.93 0.87
CA THR A 81 -13.06 21.24 1.47
C THR A 81 -12.69 22.37 0.54
N VAL A 82 -13.47 23.45 0.55
CA VAL A 82 -13.15 24.67 -0.21
C VAL A 82 -12.12 25.46 0.59
N ALA A 83 -10.90 25.57 0.07
CA ALA A 83 -9.82 26.34 0.67
C ALA A 83 -9.98 27.86 0.43
N GLY A 84 -10.54 28.21 -0.72
CA GLY A 84 -10.81 29.59 -1.10
C GLY A 84 -11.51 29.68 -2.45
N VAL A 85 -12.15 30.82 -2.71
CA VAL A 85 -12.74 31.16 -4.00
C VAL A 85 -12.25 32.55 -4.35
N GLU A 86 -11.72 32.70 -5.56
CA GLU A 86 -11.24 33.97 -6.09
C GLU A 86 -12.08 34.35 -7.30
N GLU A 87 -12.82 35.46 -7.22
CA GLU A 87 -13.50 36.03 -8.38
C GLU A 87 -12.46 36.59 -9.36
N THR A 88 -12.41 36.04 -10.56
CA THR A 88 -11.48 36.44 -11.63
C THR A 88 -12.11 37.42 -12.62
N GLY A 89 -13.44 37.61 -12.53
CA GLY A 89 -14.24 38.51 -13.35
C GLY A 89 -15.68 38.60 -12.82
N GLU A 90 -16.54 39.36 -13.51
CA GLU A 90 -17.94 39.56 -13.07
C GLU A 90 -18.76 38.26 -13.08
N ASP A 91 -18.46 37.35 -14.01
CA ASP A 91 -19.12 36.06 -14.21
C ASP A 91 -18.14 34.88 -14.16
N SER A 92 -16.94 35.07 -13.60
CA SER A 92 -15.91 34.03 -13.52
C SER A 92 -15.23 34.01 -12.16
N ALA A 93 -15.00 32.80 -11.64
CA ALA A 93 -14.29 32.58 -10.39
C ALA A 93 -13.47 31.30 -10.46
N THR A 94 -12.42 31.20 -9.65
CA THR A 94 -11.62 29.99 -9.49
C THR A 94 -11.69 29.55 -8.03
N ALA A 95 -12.17 28.33 -7.79
CA ALA A 95 -12.24 27.74 -6.46
C ALA A 95 -11.04 26.80 -6.24
N THR A 96 -10.40 26.90 -5.09
CA THR A 96 -9.36 25.95 -4.64
C THR A 96 -10.00 24.91 -3.73
N LEU A 97 -9.82 23.63 -4.06
CA LEU A 97 -10.38 22.49 -3.35
C LEU A 97 -9.25 21.67 -2.72
N ASP A 98 -9.31 21.44 -1.42
CA ASP A 98 -8.40 20.56 -0.70
C ASP A 98 -9.00 19.17 -0.54
N TYR A 99 -8.19 18.15 -0.82
CA TYR A 99 -8.54 16.75 -0.72
C TYR A 99 -7.73 16.09 0.37
N VAL A 100 -8.41 15.22 1.12
CA VAL A 100 -7.78 14.37 2.13
C VAL A 100 -8.30 12.95 1.96
N TRP A 101 -7.38 12.03 1.75
CA TRP A 101 -7.67 10.60 1.64
C TRP A 101 -7.01 9.83 2.77
N ASP A 102 -7.83 9.09 3.52
CA ASP A 102 -7.36 8.05 4.42
C ASP A 102 -7.10 6.77 3.60
N LEU A 103 -5.83 6.47 3.33
CA LEU A 103 -5.44 5.34 2.47
C LEU A 103 -5.16 4.06 3.25
N ASP A 104 -4.90 4.15 4.55
CA ASP A 104 -4.56 3.03 5.43
C ASP A 104 -4.78 3.35 6.90
N ASP A 105 -4.65 2.35 7.77
CA ASP A 105 -4.90 2.53 9.21
C ASP A 105 -3.84 3.39 9.93
N SER A 106 -2.98 4.13 9.20
CA SER A 106 -2.00 5.05 9.79
C SER A 106 -2.55 6.47 9.87
N ASP A 107 -1.91 7.32 10.67
CA ASP A 107 -2.28 8.73 10.79
C ASP A 107 -1.79 9.59 9.59
N SER A 108 -1.32 8.97 8.50
CA SER A 108 -0.75 9.67 7.34
C SER A 108 -1.74 9.71 6.18
N ASP A 109 -2.42 10.84 6.05
CA ASP A 109 -3.36 11.06 4.95
C ASP A 109 -2.65 11.46 3.65
N TRP A 110 -3.21 11.02 2.52
CA TRP A 110 -2.82 11.54 1.22
C TRP A 110 -3.61 12.82 0.92
N THR A 111 -2.91 13.95 1.00
CA THR A 111 -3.50 15.28 0.83
C THR A 111 -2.98 15.97 -0.43
N TYR A 112 -3.85 16.69 -1.12
CA TYR A 112 -3.49 17.54 -2.26
C TYR A 112 -4.57 18.61 -2.49
N SER A 113 -4.27 19.60 -3.33
CA SER A 113 -5.22 20.64 -3.72
C SER A 113 -5.40 20.66 -5.24
N THR A 114 -6.60 20.98 -5.70
CA THR A 114 -6.92 21.23 -7.12
C THR A 114 -7.66 22.56 -7.27
N THR A 115 -7.81 23.01 -8.51
CA THR A 115 -8.56 24.21 -8.85
C THR A 115 -9.75 23.85 -9.73
N ALA A 116 -10.89 24.49 -9.48
CA ALA A 116 -12.10 24.38 -10.28
C ALA A 116 -12.44 25.75 -10.85
N ASP A 117 -12.52 25.85 -12.17
CA ASP A 117 -12.99 27.06 -12.83
C ASP A 117 -14.52 27.10 -12.83
N LEU A 118 -15.07 28.21 -12.36
CA LEU A 118 -16.50 28.47 -12.26
C LEU A 118 -16.87 29.60 -13.21
N THR A 119 -17.96 29.43 -13.95
CA THR A 119 -18.55 30.45 -14.83
C THR A 119 -20.02 30.62 -14.53
N ARG A 120 -20.50 31.86 -14.43
CA ARG A 120 -21.90 32.17 -14.25
C ARG A 120 -22.60 32.30 -15.59
N VAL A 121 -23.66 31.52 -15.79
CA VAL A 121 -24.51 31.54 -16.98
C VAL A 121 -25.97 31.55 -16.53
N GLU A 122 -26.74 32.55 -16.96
CA GLU A 122 -28.16 32.72 -16.60
C GLU A 122 -28.40 32.68 -15.07
N ASP A 123 -27.58 33.43 -14.31
CA ASP A 123 -27.59 33.46 -12.83
C ASP A 123 -27.26 32.12 -12.14
N VAL A 124 -26.76 31.12 -12.88
CA VAL A 124 -26.30 29.82 -12.34
C VAL A 124 -24.78 29.70 -12.48
N TRP A 125 -24.10 29.45 -11.37
CA TRP A 125 -22.67 29.12 -11.37
C TRP A 125 -22.46 27.67 -11.79
N GLN A 126 -21.60 27.46 -12.79
CA GLN A 126 -21.31 26.17 -13.38
C GLN A 126 -19.81 25.89 -13.31
N ALA A 127 -19.43 24.68 -12.95
CA ALA A 127 -18.04 24.25 -12.93
C ALA A 127 -17.60 23.71 -14.29
N ALA A 128 -16.37 24.01 -14.70
CA ALA A 128 -15.72 23.32 -15.81
C ALA A 128 -15.22 21.96 -15.30
N TRP A 129 -15.83 20.87 -15.79
CA TRP A 129 -15.40 19.53 -15.41
C TRP A 129 -14.22 19.05 -16.25
N GLU A 130 -13.20 18.55 -15.57
CA GLU A 130 -12.14 17.72 -16.14
C GLU A 130 -11.61 16.77 -15.05
N PRO A 131 -11.05 15.59 -15.40
CA PRO A 131 -10.51 14.65 -14.41
C PRO A 131 -9.43 15.26 -13.49
N ALA A 132 -8.70 16.25 -13.99
CA ALA A 132 -7.67 16.99 -13.26
C ALA A 132 -8.24 17.79 -12.07
N LEU A 133 -9.53 18.18 -12.12
CA LEU A 133 -10.24 18.82 -11.02
C LEU A 133 -10.35 17.86 -9.82
N PHE A 134 -10.52 16.56 -10.06
CA PHE A 134 -10.66 15.57 -8.99
C PHE A 134 -9.30 15.07 -8.45
N VAL A 135 -8.34 14.81 -9.34
CA VAL A 135 -6.96 14.44 -8.99
C VAL A 135 -6.00 15.18 -9.92
N PRO A 136 -4.98 15.89 -9.39
CA PRO A 136 -4.05 16.66 -10.22
C PRO A 136 -3.47 15.83 -11.36
N ASP A 137 -3.35 16.42 -12.55
CA ASP A 137 -2.79 15.81 -13.76
C ASP A 137 -3.46 14.51 -14.24
N LEU A 138 -4.64 14.13 -13.73
CA LEU A 138 -5.34 12.92 -14.17
C LEU A 138 -5.82 13.11 -15.62
N LEU A 139 -5.45 12.19 -16.51
CA LEU A 139 -5.89 12.23 -17.89
C LEU A 139 -7.27 11.58 -18.06
N PRO A 140 -8.00 11.88 -19.16
CA PRO A 140 -9.19 11.12 -19.52
C PRO A 140 -8.91 9.61 -19.58
N ASP A 141 -9.89 8.80 -19.17
CA ASP A 141 -9.84 7.33 -19.10
C ASP A 141 -8.78 6.74 -18.13
N GLU A 142 -8.13 7.55 -17.30
CA GLU A 142 -7.29 7.06 -16.22
C GLU A 142 -8.10 6.80 -14.95
N LYS A 143 -7.60 5.88 -14.12
CA LYS A 143 -8.23 5.56 -12.84
C LYS A 143 -7.22 5.45 -11.72
N LEU A 144 -7.72 5.58 -10.51
CA LEU A 144 -6.95 5.44 -9.30
C LEU A 144 -6.75 3.96 -8.99
N THR A 145 -5.54 3.63 -8.56
CA THR A 145 -5.21 2.28 -8.08
C THR A 145 -4.33 2.41 -6.86
N LEU A 146 -4.72 1.72 -5.80
CA LEU A 146 -3.93 1.60 -4.59
C LEU A 146 -3.11 0.31 -4.64
N THR A 147 -1.80 0.43 -4.45
CA THR A 147 -0.92 -0.75 -4.32
C THR A 147 -0.14 -0.63 -3.02
N SER A 148 -0.14 -1.69 -2.23
CA SER A 148 0.68 -1.79 -1.03
C SER A 148 2.02 -2.44 -1.37
N VAL A 149 3.12 -1.80 -0.97
CA VAL A 149 4.45 -2.42 -1.01
C VAL A 149 4.77 -2.92 0.39
N PRO A 150 4.89 -4.25 0.62
CA PRO A 150 5.26 -4.76 1.92
C PRO A 150 6.69 -4.33 2.26
N GLY A 151 6.92 -3.97 3.53
CA GLY A 151 8.27 -3.69 4.03
C GLY A 151 9.14 -4.95 4.11
N ASP A 152 10.45 -4.76 4.08
CA ASP A 152 11.41 -5.85 4.24
C ASP A 152 11.33 -6.46 5.64
N ARG A 153 11.53 -7.77 5.73
CA ARG A 153 11.54 -8.44 7.03
C ARG A 153 12.82 -8.09 7.79
N GLY A 154 12.66 -7.53 8.98
CA GLY A 154 13.79 -7.25 9.87
C GLY A 154 14.56 -8.50 10.31
N ASP A 155 15.86 -8.32 10.54
CA ASP A 155 16.73 -9.35 11.11
C ASP A 155 16.34 -9.65 12.57
N ILE A 156 16.39 -10.93 12.96
CA ILE A 156 16.39 -11.33 14.37
C ILE A 156 17.84 -11.38 14.83
N THR A 157 18.19 -10.61 15.85
CA THR A 157 19.55 -10.55 16.41
C THR A 157 19.60 -11.13 17.83
N GLY A 158 20.70 -11.81 18.15
CA GLY A 158 21.04 -12.30 19.48
C GLY A 158 21.88 -11.30 20.27
N ALA A 159 22.43 -11.74 21.40
CA ALA A 159 23.28 -10.90 22.24
C ALA A 159 24.50 -10.38 21.45
N GLY A 160 24.81 -9.10 21.59
CA GLY A 160 25.91 -8.46 20.86
C GLY A 160 25.61 -8.13 19.38
N GLY A 161 24.36 -8.28 18.93
CA GLY A 161 23.95 -7.94 17.56
C GLY A 161 24.22 -9.06 16.54
N GLU A 162 24.51 -10.28 16.98
CA GLU A 162 24.69 -11.43 16.09
C GLU A 162 23.38 -11.75 15.36
N VAL A 163 23.40 -11.76 14.03
CA VAL A 163 22.20 -12.05 13.23
C VAL A 163 21.89 -13.56 13.27
N LEU A 164 20.73 -13.90 13.84
CA LEU A 164 20.23 -15.27 13.95
C LEU A 164 19.32 -15.63 12.77
N VAL A 165 18.48 -14.69 12.34
CA VAL A 165 17.58 -14.85 11.18
C VAL A 165 17.63 -13.58 10.36
N THR A 166 17.82 -13.74 9.05
CA THR A 166 17.80 -12.65 8.08
C THR A 166 17.12 -13.13 6.81
N GLU A 167 16.71 -12.20 5.97
CA GLU A 167 16.20 -12.53 4.65
C GLU A 167 17.29 -13.19 3.80
N ARG A 168 16.93 -14.31 3.17
CA ARG A 168 17.87 -15.12 2.39
C ARG A 168 17.25 -15.47 1.05
N PRO A 169 18.02 -15.41 -0.05
CA PRO A 169 17.52 -15.81 -1.35
C PRO A 169 17.11 -17.28 -1.33
N VAL A 170 15.90 -17.57 -1.79
CA VAL A 170 15.38 -18.92 -1.96
C VAL A 170 15.13 -19.17 -3.45
N ILE A 171 15.50 -20.37 -3.91
CA ILE A 171 15.15 -20.83 -5.26
C ILE A 171 13.85 -21.62 -5.16
N ARG A 172 12.81 -21.15 -5.85
CA ARG A 172 11.54 -21.88 -5.99
C ARG A 172 11.59 -22.66 -7.30
N VAL A 173 11.45 -23.97 -7.23
CA VAL A 173 11.34 -24.85 -8.40
C VAL A 173 9.90 -25.35 -8.48
N GLY A 174 9.17 -24.91 -9.51
CA GLY A 174 7.82 -25.39 -9.82
C GLY A 174 7.84 -26.31 -11.04
N ILE A 175 6.86 -27.21 -11.13
CA ILE A 175 6.63 -28.03 -12.33
C ILE A 175 5.56 -27.35 -13.17
N ASP A 176 5.92 -26.92 -14.37
CA ASP A 176 4.95 -26.49 -15.39
C ASP A 176 4.27 -27.73 -15.99
N LYS A 177 2.96 -27.83 -15.80
CA LYS A 177 2.16 -28.97 -16.27
C LYS A 177 1.79 -28.88 -17.76
N THR A 178 2.01 -27.73 -18.40
CA THR A 178 1.65 -27.50 -19.81
C THR A 178 2.76 -27.91 -20.78
N GLY A 179 4.01 -28.02 -20.29
CA GLY A 179 5.20 -28.26 -21.11
C GLY A 179 5.73 -29.70 -21.16
N GLY A 180 5.03 -30.70 -20.59
CA GLY A 180 5.53 -32.07 -20.56
C GLY A 180 4.46 -33.11 -20.89
N PRO A 181 4.79 -34.22 -21.60
CA PRO A 181 3.92 -35.38 -21.60
C PRO A 181 3.73 -35.81 -20.14
N GLY A 182 2.49 -36.13 -19.74
CA GLY A 182 2.05 -36.31 -18.35
C GLY A 182 2.76 -37.38 -17.50
N GLY A 183 3.94 -37.86 -17.89
CA GLY A 183 4.78 -38.84 -17.20
C GLY A 183 6.05 -38.29 -16.52
N ALA A 184 6.34 -36.98 -16.55
CA ALA A 184 7.56 -36.44 -15.91
C ALA A 184 7.52 -36.43 -14.37
N VAL A 185 6.36 -36.66 -13.76
CA VAL A 185 6.19 -36.70 -12.29
C VAL A 185 6.83 -37.93 -11.64
N ASP A 186 7.14 -38.97 -12.41
CA ASP A 186 7.59 -40.26 -11.88
C ASP A 186 9.12 -40.37 -11.68
N ARG A 187 9.88 -39.34 -12.12
CA ARG A 187 11.35 -39.30 -11.98
C ARG A 187 11.84 -38.50 -10.77
N PHE A 188 10.94 -37.84 -10.04
CA PHE A 188 11.31 -37.15 -8.81
C PHE A 188 11.47 -38.19 -7.69
N ARG A 189 12.63 -38.83 -7.60
CA ARG A 189 12.95 -39.73 -6.50
C ARG A 189 12.93 -38.92 -5.21
N PRO A 190 12.07 -39.25 -4.23
CA PRO A 190 12.13 -38.59 -2.93
C PRO A 190 13.52 -38.86 -2.34
N CYS A 191 14.21 -37.80 -1.94
CA CYS A 191 15.43 -37.91 -1.15
C CYS A 191 15.03 -38.34 0.28
N THR A 192 14.59 -39.58 0.43
CA THR A 192 14.42 -40.18 1.75
C THR A 192 15.81 -40.44 2.31
N ARG A 193 16.12 -39.72 3.39
CA ARG A 193 17.34 -39.95 4.18
C ARG A 193 17.30 -41.41 4.65
N HIS A 194 18.15 -42.26 4.07
CA HIS A 194 18.26 -43.65 4.48
C HIS A 194 18.72 -43.66 5.95
N PRO A 195 17.96 -44.26 6.89
CA PRO A 195 18.41 -44.34 8.26
C PRO A 195 19.68 -45.19 8.27
N ALA A 196 20.76 -44.62 8.80
CA ALA A 196 21.99 -45.36 9.03
C ALA A 196 21.65 -46.52 9.97
N ARG A 197 21.69 -47.76 9.46
CA ARG A 197 21.50 -48.95 10.29
C ARG A 197 22.58 -48.92 11.38
N ALA A 198 22.15 -48.71 12.62
CA ALA A 198 23.01 -48.86 13.78
C ALA A 198 23.60 -50.27 13.75
N ARG A 199 24.94 -50.37 13.73
CA ARG A 199 25.63 -51.64 13.96
C ARG A 199 25.27 -52.11 15.36
N PRO A 200 24.84 -53.37 15.57
CA PRO A 200 24.61 -53.87 16.92
C PRO A 200 25.96 -53.92 17.66
N GLY A 201 26.15 -52.96 18.57
CA GLY A 201 27.21 -53.02 19.57
C GLY A 201 26.85 -54.09 20.58
N GLY A 202 27.56 -55.21 20.59
CA GLY A 202 27.41 -56.26 21.58
C GLY A 202 27.80 -55.74 22.97
N LEU A 203 26.81 -55.46 23.80
CA LEU A 203 26.99 -55.23 25.23
C LEU A 203 27.23 -56.58 25.92
N ARG A 204 28.51 -56.94 26.13
CA ARG A 204 28.87 -57.96 27.11
C ARG A 204 28.68 -57.35 28.50
N GLY A 205 27.62 -57.76 29.19
CA GLY A 205 27.44 -57.48 30.61
C GLY A 205 28.49 -58.21 31.44
N THR A 206 29.41 -57.48 32.05
CA THR A 206 30.27 -58.01 33.12
C THR A 206 29.59 -57.73 34.46
N GLY A 207 29.01 -58.78 35.05
CA GLY A 207 28.46 -58.75 36.40
C GLY A 207 29.56 -58.49 37.43
N HIS A 208 29.39 -57.42 38.21
CA HIS A 208 30.30 -57.06 39.29
C HIS A 208 29.93 -57.86 40.56
N ARG A 209 30.68 -58.93 40.88
CA ARG A 209 30.73 -59.47 42.25
C ARG A 209 31.85 -58.75 43.02
N ARG A 210 31.50 -58.21 44.18
CA ARG A 210 32.43 -57.61 45.14
C ARG A 210 33.24 -58.71 45.83
N GLY A 211 34.56 -58.52 45.92
CA GLY A 211 35.46 -59.33 46.74
C GLY A 211 36.69 -58.50 47.13
N ARG A 212 36.85 -58.27 48.44
CA ARG A 212 37.99 -57.56 49.07
C ARG A 212 39.31 -58.30 48.85
N GLY A 213 40.41 -57.57 48.68
CA GLY A 213 41.76 -58.11 48.76
C GLY A 213 42.82 -57.03 48.61
N SER A 214 43.58 -56.78 49.67
CA SER A 214 44.70 -55.85 49.79
C SER A 214 45.98 -56.42 49.16
N LEU A 215 46.80 -55.58 48.51
CA LEU A 215 48.25 -55.38 48.78
C LEU A 215 49.04 -54.85 47.55
N ARG A 216 49.89 -53.86 47.86
CA ARG A 216 51.13 -53.34 47.23
C ARG A 216 51.67 -53.96 45.94
N GLY A 217 52.23 -53.09 45.09
CA GLY A 217 53.47 -53.38 44.34
C GLY A 217 53.50 -52.77 42.92
N GLY A 218 54.55 -52.01 42.61
CA GLY A 218 54.68 -51.25 41.36
C GLY A 218 55.08 -52.09 40.13
N GLY A 219 55.05 -51.43 38.96
CA GLY A 219 55.60 -51.97 37.71
C GLY A 219 54.91 -51.49 36.43
N ARG A 220 55.47 -50.47 35.77
CA ARG A 220 55.40 -50.31 34.28
C ARG A 220 56.28 -51.42 33.65
N PRO A 221 56.24 -51.77 32.32
CA PRO A 221 55.83 -50.97 31.17
C PRO A 221 55.15 -51.72 29.97
N ALA A 222 54.96 -50.96 28.87
CA ALA A 222 55.18 -51.34 27.45
C ALA A 222 53.98 -51.65 26.50
N ARG A 223 53.78 -50.69 25.59
CA ARG A 223 53.65 -50.75 24.11
C ARG A 223 53.02 -51.98 23.42
N ARG A 224 52.02 -51.68 22.56
CA ARG A 224 51.78 -52.18 21.17
C ARG A 224 50.90 -51.11 20.50
N ARG A 225 51.34 -50.27 19.54
CA ARG A 225 51.73 -50.47 18.12
C ARG A 225 50.71 -51.25 17.26
N ASP A 226 50.26 -50.49 16.25
CA ASP A 226 49.83 -50.83 14.90
C ASP A 226 48.42 -51.40 14.69
N ALA A 227 47.57 -50.68 13.95
CA ALA A 227 47.37 -50.97 12.53
C ALA A 227 46.44 -49.97 11.84
N ASP A 228 46.90 -49.53 10.67
CA ASP A 228 46.19 -48.82 9.61
C ASP A 228 44.83 -49.42 9.25
N GLY A 229 43.94 -48.55 8.79
CA GLY A 229 42.64 -48.94 8.24
C GLY A 229 42.00 -47.83 7.44
N HIS A 230 42.66 -47.39 6.37
CA HIS A 230 42.03 -46.62 5.30
C HIS A 230 40.64 -47.16 4.96
N ARG A 231 39.59 -46.33 5.07
CA ARG A 231 38.33 -46.56 4.34
C ARG A 231 38.00 -45.35 3.48
N ARG A 232 37.84 -45.68 2.21
CA ARG A 232 37.60 -44.84 1.05
C ARG A 232 36.37 -43.97 1.28
N ALA A 233 36.52 -42.65 1.07
CA ALA A 233 35.41 -41.75 0.86
C ALA A 233 34.97 -41.92 -0.60
N ASP A 234 33.80 -42.53 -0.82
CA ASP A 234 33.12 -42.46 -2.11
C ASP A 234 32.64 -41.03 -2.32
N ARG A 235 33.50 -40.22 -2.96
CA ARG A 235 33.14 -38.91 -3.50
C ARG A 235 32.28 -39.15 -4.74
N CYS A 236 31.02 -38.71 -4.72
CA CYS A 236 30.25 -38.52 -5.95
C CYS A 236 30.94 -37.45 -6.81
N HIS A 237 31.45 -37.88 -7.97
CA HIS A 237 31.88 -36.99 -9.05
C HIS A 237 30.64 -36.45 -9.77
N PRO A 238 30.47 -35.12 -9.94
CA PRO A 238 29.55 -34.60 -10.93
C PRO A 238 30.16 -34.84 -12.33
N GLY A 239 29.44 -35.59 -13.16
CA GLY A 239 29.79 -35.79 -14.56
C GLY A 239 29.85 -34.46 -15.30
N ARG A 240 31.03 -34.17 -15.88
CA ARG A 240 31.21 -33.15 -16.91
C ARG A 240 30.54 -33.64 -18.20
N THR A 241 29.56 -32.90 -18.71
CA THR A 241 29.16 -32.97 -20.12
C THR A 241 29.14 -31.58 -20.74
N ALA A 242 30.09 -31.41 -21.67
CA ALA A 242 30.15 -30.57 -22.86
C ALA A 242 29.57 -29.14 -22.85
N ALA A 243 30.49 -28.19 -23.02
CA ALA A 243 30.25 -26.82 -23.42
C ALA A 243 29.71 -26.72 -24.86
N GLY A 244 28.55 -26.11 -25.02
CA GLY A 244 28.10 -25.53 -26.29
C GLY A 244 28.36 -24.03 -26.29
N ARG A 245 29.20 -23.55 -27.22
CA ARG A 245 29.45 -22.13 -27.48
C ARG A 245 28.18 -21.50 -28.08
N HIS A 246 27.64 -20.47 -27.44
CA HIS A 246 26.83 -19.44 -28.09
C HIS A 246 27.58 -18.10 -28.03
N PRO A 247 27.67 -17.35 -29.14
CA PRO A 247 28.30 -16.04 -29.16
C PRO A 247 27.27 -14.93 -28.84
N GLY A 248 27.72 -13.93 -28.08
CA GLY A 248 27.20 -12.57 -28.21
C GLY A 248 26.16 -12.10 -27.18
N THR A 249 26.63 -11.63 -26.03
CA THR A 249 26.02 -10.44 -25.38
C THR A 249 27.10 -9.73 -24.57
N ARG A 250 27.41 -8.48 -24.94
CA ARG A 250 28.34 -7.61 -24.20
C ARG A 250 27.69 -7.14 -22.90
N PRO A 251 28.41 -7.11 -21.75
CA PRO A 251 27.89 -6.47 -20.55
C PRO A 251 28.00 -4.94 -20.65
N ASN A 252 26.92 -4.26 -20.26
CA ASN A 252 26.78 -2.81 -20.16
C ASN A 252 27.67 -2.25 -19.01
N PRO A 253 28.55 -1.25 -19.24
CA PRO A 253 29.56 -0.83 -18.25
C PRO A 253 29.08 0.18 -17.18
N HIS A 254 27.77 0.38 -16.98
CA HIS A 254 27.25 1.36 -16.02
C HIS A 254 26.50 0.71 -14.84
N LEU A 255 27.21 -0.04 -14.00
CA LEU A 255 26.74 -0.39 -12.65
C LEU A 255 27.94 -0.36 -11.70
N ARG A 256 28.10 0.76 -10.99
CA ARG A 256 29.00 0.85 -9.83
C ARG A 256 28.33 0.15 -8.64
N PRO A 257 29.05 -0.65 -7.84
CA PRO A 257 28.50 -1.21 -6.61
C PRO A 257 28.26 -0.11 -5.57
N ARG A 258 27.05 -0.06 -5.00
CA ARG A 258 26.74 0.79 -3.84
C ARG A 258 27.24 0.13 -2.55
N THR A 259 28.00 0.89 -1.78
CA THR A 259 28.49 0.57 -0.43
C THR A 259 27.31 0.40 0.55
N PRO A 260 27.35 -0.55 1.51
CA PRO A 260 26.29 -0.72 2.49
C PRO A 260 26.49 0.21 3.69
N GLY A 261 25.46 0.98 4.05
CA GLY A 261 25.44 1.73 5.30
C GLY A 261 24.26 2.67 5.46
N GLN A 262 23.20 2.20 6.12
CA GLN A 262 22.57 2.82 7.30
C GLN A 262 21.23 2.13 7.57
N ARG A 263 21.11 1.60 8.79
CA ARG A 263 19.91 0.93 9.31
C ARG A 263 18.92 2.01 9.73
N GLY A 264 17.74 2.02 9.11
CA GLY A 264 16.57 2.77 9.55
C GLY A 264 15.50 1.81 10.04
N ARG A 265 14.86 2.16 11.16
CA ARG A 265 13.83 1.37 11.86
C ARG A 265 12.68 1.02 10.94
N GLY A 266 12.15 -0.19 11.12
CA GLY A 266 10.89 -0.58 10.49
C GLY A 266 9.76 0.21 11.11
N ASP A 267 9.00 0.87 10.25
CA ASP A 267 7.62 1.29 10.46
C ASP A 267 6.97 1.38 9.07
N GLY A 268 5.71 0.92 9.00
CA GLY A 268 4.76 1.20 7.93
C GLY A 268 5.16 0.81 6.51
N GLY A 269 4.56 -0.27 5.98
CA GLY A 269 4.49 -0.45 4.53
C GLY A 269 3.83 0.78 3.92
N THR A 270 4.58 1.56 3.15
CA THR A 270 4.10 2.81 2.57
C THR A 270 3.14 2.47 1.44
N ARG A 271 1.86 2.83 1.61
CA ARG A 271 0.90 2.77 0.50
C ARG A 271 1.12 4.01 -0.38
N GLY A 272 1.28 3.79 -1.67
CA GLY A 272 1.39 4.86 -2.66
C GLY A 272 0.33 4.67 -3.73
N ALA A 273 -0.41 5.73 -4.04
CA ALA A 273 -1.28 5.76 -5.21
C ALA A 273 -0.41 5.78 -6.47
N VAL A 274 -0.62 4.82 -7.38
CA VAL A 274 0.12 4.75 -8.64
C VAL A 274 -0.89 4.76 -9.78
N ARG A 275 -0.70 5.68 -10.71
CA ARG A 275 -1.51 5.83 -11.91
C ARG A 275 -1.30 4.66 -12.86
N ARG A 276 -2.37 4.16 -13.47
CA ARG A 276 -2.27 3.23 -14.58
C ARG A 276 -3.22 3.61 -15.71
N ARG A 277 -2.66 3.64 -16.92
CA ARG A 277 -3.38 3.78 -18.18
C ARG A 277 -4.16 2.50 -18.49
N ARG A 278 -5.40 2.64 -18.96
CA ARG A 278 -6.19 1.53 -19.50
C ARG A 278 -5.51 0.97 -20.76
N PRO A 279 -5.33 -0.36 -20.92
CA PRO A 279 -4.96 -0.92 -22.21
C PRO A 279 -6.17 -0.80 -23.15
N GLY A 280 -6.01 -0.11 -24.28
CA GLY A 280 -7.07 0.10 -25.26
C GLY A 280 -7.62 -1.22 -25.79
N GLY A 281 -8.96 -1.30 -25.85
CA GLY A 281 -9.72 -2.34 -26.55
C GLY A 281 -10.01 -1.96 -27.99
#